data_AF-A0AAD4VFW2-F1
#
_entry.id   AF-A0AAD4VFW2-F1
#
_cell.length_a   1.000
_cell.length_b   1.000
_cell.length_c   1.000
_cell.angle_alpha   90.00
_cell.angle_beta   90.00
_cell.angle_gamma   90.00
#
_symmetry.space_group_name_H-M   'P 1'
#
loop_
_entity.id
_entity.type
_entity.pdbx_description
1 polymer ?
#
loop_
_entity_poly.entity_id
_entity_poly.type
_entity_poly.pdbx_seq_one_letter_code
_entity_poly.pdbx_strand_id
1 'polypeptide(L)'
;MQPHLFNKVMHDICNYDEYFVQKCDAAGVLGLLPNQKLTAVIRMLAYSLSADQVDEIARIGKSSTLESLVRFYDAVETLYTRDYLCRPTPRDLQRLLQKAEARGFPGIIGDIDCMHWQWKNCPTA
;
A
#
# COMPACT_ATOMS: atom_id res chain seq x y z
N MET A 1 9.44 -5.80 -6.61
CA MET A 1 9.64 -6.01 -5.16
C MET A 1 10.68 -7.09 -4.96
N GLN A 2 11.58 -6.97 -3.99
CA GLN A 2 12.54 -8.06 -3.71
C GLN A 2 11.79 -9.28 -3.15
N PRO A 3 12.12 -10.53 -3.58
CA PRO A 3 11.35 -11.72 -3.20
C PRO A 3 11.21 -11.94 -1.70
N HIS A 4 12.26 -11.65 -0.93
CA HIS A 4 12.25 -11.80 0.52
C HIS A 4 11.26 -10.85 1.22
N LEU A 5 11.13 -9.62 0.73
CA LEU A 5 10.20 -8.64 1.30
C LEU A 5 8.76 -9.05 1.02
N PHE A 6 8.47 -9.50 -0.20
CA PHE A 6 7.15 -10.01 -0.55
C PHE A 6 6.74 -11.17 0.35
N ASN A 7 7.64 -12.15 0.54
CA ASN A 7 7.37 -13.31 1.38
C ASN A 7 7.18 -12.93 2.85
N LYS A 8 7.95 -11.96 3.36
CA LYS A 8 7.78 -11.44 4.72
C LYS A 8 6.38 -10.82 4.90
N VAL A 9 6.02 -9.88 4.02
CA VAL A 9 4.71 -9.21 4.06
C VAL A 9 3.57 -10.22 3.94
N MET A 10 3.70 -11.20 3.04
CA MET A 10 2.71 -12.26 2.91
C MET A 10 2.56 -13.07 4.19
N HIS A 11 3.68 -13.50 4.79
CA HIS A 11 3.67 -14.26 6.03
C HIS A 11 3.03 -13.47 7.18
N ASP A 12 3.43 -12.21 7.36
CA ASP A 12 2.89 -11.35 8.42
C ASP A 12 1.38 -11.12 8.25
N ILE A 13 0.92 -10.87 7.01
CA ILE A 13 -0.51 -10.67 6.71
C ILE A 13 -1.32 -11.96 6.88
N CYS A 14 -0.81 -13.12 6.45
CA CYS A 14 -1.50 -14.40 6.64
C CYS A 14 -1.64 -14.78 8.10
N ASN A 15 -0.70 -14.37 8.95
CA ASN A 15 -0.78 -14.58 10.40
C ASN A 15 -1.73 -13.59 11.09
N TYR A 16 -1.96 -12.42 10.48
CA TYR A 16 -2.85 -11.39 11.02
C TYR A 16 -4.32 -11.63 10.63
N ASP A 17 -4.60 -11.90 9.35
CA ASP A 17 -5.95 -12.14 8.85
C ASP A 17 -6.04 -13.47 8.09
N GLU A 18 -6.80 -14.41 8.67
CA GLU A 18 -7.03 -15.73 8.09
C GLU A 18 -7.71 -15.69 6.71
N TYR A 19 -8.31 -14.56 6.32
CA TYR A 19 -8.84 -14.35 4.98
C TYR A 19 -7.77 -14.61 3.92
N PHE A 20 -6.51 -14.26 4.17
CA PHE A 20 -5.43 -14.43 3.20
C PHE A 20 -4.93 -15.86 3.11
N VAL A 21 -5.21 -16.70 4.11
CA VAL A 21 -4.88 -18.13 4.08
C VAL A 21 -5.79 -18.84 3.08
N GLN A 22 -5.23 -19.72 2.25
CA GLN A 22 -6.03 -20.52 1.32
C GLN A 22 -6.89 -21.51 2.12
N LYS A 23 -8.20 -21.49 1.86
CA LYS A 23 -9.17 -22.38 2.49
C LYS A 23 -10.06 -23.02 1.42
N CYS A 24 -10.63 -24.17 1.72
CA CYS A 24 -11.69 -24.73 0.89
C CYS A 24 -13.02 -24.02 1.20
N ASP A 25 -13.84 -23.83 0.18
CA ASP A 25 -15.22 -23.41 0.37
C ASP A 25 -16.10 -24.55 0.92
N ALA A 26 -17.38 -24.25 1.15
CA ALA A 26 -18.34 -25.22 1.66
C ALA A 26 -18.57 -26.43 0.72
N ALA A 27 -18.23 -26.30 -0.57
CA ALA A 27 -18.29 -27.37 -1.56
C ALA A 27 -16.95 -28.15 -1.67
N GLY A 28 -15.94 -27.79 -0.88
CA GLY A 28 -14.62 -28.41 -0.89
C GLY A 28 -13.70 -27.88 -1.99
N VAL A 29 -14.08 -26.83 -2.71
CA VAL A 29 -13.27 -26.23 -3.77
C VAL A 29 -12.21 -25.33 -3.14
N LEU A 30 -10.96 -25.52 -3.53
CA LEU A 30 -9.84 -24.69 -3.07
C LEU A 30 -10.02 -23.24 -3.52
N GLY A 31 -10.02 -22.32 -2.56
CA GLY A 31 -10.09 -20.88 -2.82
C GLY A 31 -8.78 -20.29 -3.37
N LEU A 32 -8.77 -18.97 -3.50
CA LEU A 32 -7.62 -18.21 -4.01
C LEU A 32 -6.39 -18.35 -3.10
N LEU A 33 -5.21 -18.44 -3.72
CA LEU A 33 -3.93 -18.47 -3.01
C LEU A 33 -3.61 -17.09 -2.38
N PRO A 34 -2.93 -17.06 -1.23
CA PRO A 34 -2.44 -15.81 -0.63
C PRO A 34 -1.62 -14.97 -1.61
N ASN A 35 -0.74 -15.63 -2.36
CA ASN A 35 0.08 -15.01 -3.42
C ASN A 35 -0.76 -14.28 -4.46
N GLN A 36 -1.90 -14.87 -4.87
CA GLN A 36 -2.78 -14.27 -5.87
C GLN A 36 -3.46 -13.01 -5.30
N LYS A 37 -4.01 -13.11 -4.08
CA LYS A 37 -4.67 -11.97 -3.40
C LYS A 37 -3.70 -10.81 -3.19
N LEU A 38 -2.51 -11.07 -2.63
CA LEU A 38 -1.51 -10.04 -2.40
C LEU A 38 -1.00 -9.42 -3.70
N THR A 39 -0.73 -10.24 -4.72
CA THR A 39 -0.26 -9.72 -6.02
C THR A 39 -1.30 -8.81 -6.66
N ALA A 40 -2.58 -9.17 -6.60
CA ALA A 40 -3.66 -8.34 -7.12
C ALA A 40 -3.72 -6.98 -6.41
N VAL A 41 -3.68 -6.97 -5.08
CA VAL A 41 -3.69 -5.74 -4.28
C VAL A 41 -2.47 -4.87 -4.55
N ILE A 42 -1.27 -5.45 -4.53
CA ILE A 42 -0.02 -4.71 -4.79
C ILE A 42 -0.03 -4.11 -6.20
N ARG A 43 -0.56 -4.83 -7.21
CA ARG A 43 -0.69 -4.30 -8.57
C ARG A 43 -1.72 -3.18 -8.67
N MET A 44 -2.86 -3.29 -7.98
CA MET A 44 -3.82 -2.19 -7.88
C MET A 44 -3.17 -0.93 -7.34
N LEU A 45 -2.43 -1.05 -6.24
CA LEU A 45 -1.79 0.09 -5.57
C LEU A 45 -0.62 0.67 -6.39
N ALA A 46 0.22 -0.18 -6.97
CA ALA A 46 1.43 0.26 -7.67
C ALA A 46 1.13 0.96 -9.01
N TYR A 47 0.07 0.54 -9.68
CA TYR A 47 -0.29 1.02 -11.02
C TYR A 47 -1.57 1.86 -11.03
N SER A 48 -2.15 2.13 -9.86
CA SER A 48 -3.44 2.83 -9.72
C SER A 48 -4.55 2.22 -10.59
N LEU A 49 -4.56 0.88 -10.68
CA LEU A 49 -5.51 0.16 -11.53
C LEU A 49 -6.88 0.09 -10.86
N SER A 50 -7.93 0.13 -11.70
CA SER A 50 -9.26 -0.22 -11.23
C SER A 50 -9.34 -1.71 -10.90
N ALA A 51 -10.26 -2.10 -10.03
CA ALA A 51 -10.49 -3.52 -9.73
C ALA A 51 -10.91 -4.32 -10.98
N ASP A 52 -11.53 -3.66 -11.98
CA ASP A 52 -11.90 -4.27 -13.26
C ASP A 52 -10.66 -4.64 -14.09
N GLN A 53 -9.65 -3.76 -14.13
CA GLN A 53 -8.38 -4.03 -14.81
C GLN A 53 -7.56 -5.12 -14.12
N VAL A 54 -7.69 -5.24 -12.80
CA VAL A 54 -6.98 -6.27 -12.04
C VAL A 54 -7.63 -7.64 -12.15
N ASP A 55 -8.93 -7.73 -12.39
CA ASP A 55 -9.58 -9.00 -12.72
C ASP A 55 -9.01 -9.61 -14.01
N GLU A 56 -8.79 -8.81 -15.05
CA GLU A 56 -8.17 -9.27 -16.30
C GLU A 56 -6.74 -9.82 -16.10
N ILE A 57 -5.98 -9.24 -15.17
CA ILE A 57 -4.57 -9.56 -14.95
C ILE A 57 -4.39 -10.69 -13.93
N ALA A 58 -5.20 -10.72 -12.87
CA ALA A 58 -5.06 -11.64 -11.75
C ALA A 58 -6.08 -12.79 -11.80
N ARG A 59 -7.11 -12.69 -12.65
CA ARG A 59 -8.28 -13.61 -12.71
C ARG A 59 -8.95 -13.74 -11.35
N ILE A 60 -9.16 -12.60 -10.70
CA ILE A 60 -9.79 -12.50 -9.39
C ILE A 60 -10.98 -11.56 -9.53
N GLY A 61 -12.17 -12.09 -9.23
CA GLY A 61 -13.40 -11.31 -9.30
C GLY A 61 -13.31 -9.99 -8.54
N LYS A 62 -13.88 -8.93 -9.13
CA LYS A 62 -13.85 -7.55 -8.61
C LYS A 62 -14.10 -7.43 -7.11
N SER A 63 -15.13 -8.12 -6.60
CA SER A 63 -15.50 -8.11 -5.18
C SER A 63 -14.40 -8.65 -4.28
N SER A 64 -13.81 -9.79 -4.64
CA SER A 64 -12.69 -10.41 -3.91
C SER A 64 -11.44 -9.54 -3.94
N THR A 65 -11.18 -8.86 -5.05
CA THR A 65 -10.05 -7.92 -5.16
C THR A 65 -10.24 -6.71 -4.25
N LEU A 66 -11.44 -6.11 -4.23
CA LEU A 66 -11.75 -4.97 -3.35
C LEU A 66 -11.76 -5.36 -1.87
N GLU A 67 -12.30 -6.53 -1.52
CA GLU A 67 -12.23 -7.03 -0.14
C GLU A 67 -10.79 -7.28 0.29
N SER A 68 -9.99 -7.92 -0.58
CA SER A 68 -8.55 -8.12 -0.33
C SER A 68 -7.83 -6.79 -0.13
N LEU A 69 -8.17 -5.74 -0.89
CA LEU A 69 -7.56 -4.41 -0.75
C LEU A 69 -7.86 -3.79 0.62
N VAL A 70 -9.12 -3.82 1.06
CA VAL A 70 -9.53 -3.24 2.34
C VAL A 70 -8.85 -3.96 3.50
N ARG A 71 -8.87 -5.29 3.51
CA ARG A 71 -8.22 -6.12 4.54
C ARG A 71 -6.70 -5.96 4.54
N PHE A 72 -6.11 -5.85 3.35
CA PHE A 72 -4.68 -5.62 3.22
C PHE A 72 -4.29 -4.25 3.81
N TYR A 73 -5.08 -3.21 3.57
CA TYR A 73 -4.83 -1.88 4.15
C TYR A 73 -4.86 -1.91 5.67
N ASP A 74 -5.90 -2.51 6.27
CA ASP A 74 -6.03 -2.68 7.72
C ASP A 74 -4.84 -3.45 8.32
N ALA A 75 -4.45 -4.55 7.69
CA ALA A 75 -3.31 -5.34 8.13
C ALA A 75 -1.99 -4.56 8.04
N VAL A 76 -1.74 -3.86 6.93
CA VAL A 76 -0.52 -3.08 6.73
C VAL A 76 -0.45 -1.90 7.69
N GLU A 77 -1.56 -1.18 7.87
CA GLU A 77 -1.65 -0.08 8.83
C GLU A 77 -1.34 -0.61 10.23
N THR A 78 -1.96 -1.70 10.67
CA THR A 78 -1.79 -2.21 12.02
C THR A 78 -0.37 -2.77 12.26
N LEU A 79 0.16 -3.54 11.31
CA LEU A 79 1.46 -4.22 11.47
C LEU A 79 2.65 -3.28 11.29
N TYR A 80 2.55 -2.31 10.39
CA TYR A 80 3.72 -1.55 9.95
C TYR A 80 3.68 -0.06 10.32
N THR A 81 2.55 0.48 10.77
CA THR A 81 2.48 1.89 11.19
C THR A 81 3.53 2.23 12.23
N ARG A 82 3.73 1.39 13.25
CA ARG A 82 4.67 1.72 14.32
C ARG A 82 6.11 1.85 13.82
N ASP A 83 6.53 0.96 12.94
CA ASP A 83 7.92 0.86 12.51
C ASP A 83 8.24 1.76 11.31
N TYR A 84 7.24 2.05 10.48
CA TYR A 84 7.42 2.73 9.20
C TYR A 84 6.68 4.06 9.07
N LEU A 85 5.68 4.35 9.91
CA LEU A 85 5.06 5.67 9.93
C LEU A 85 6.02 6.68 10.57
N CYS A 86 6.73 7.41 9.71
CA CYS A 86 7.61 8.49 10.14
C CYS A 86 6.77 9.72 10.52
N ARG A 87 6.27 9.76 11.77
CA ARG A 87 5.58 10.95 12.27
C ARG A 87 6.58 12.10 12.40
N PRO A 88 6.35 13.26 11.74
CA PRO A 88 7.27 14.39 11.82
C PRO A 88 7.37 14.89 13.25
N THR A 89 8.59 15.13 13.73
CA THR A 89 8.78 15.87 14.98
C THR A 89 8.42 17.35 14.78
N PRO A 90 8.18 18.14 15.85
CA PRO A 90 7.98 19.59 15.71
C PRO A 90 9.12 20.28 14.96
N ARG A 91 10.35 19.80 15.12
CA ARG A 91 11.53 20.30 14.40
C ARG A 91 11.47 19.95 12.91
N ASP A 92 11.06 18.74 12.56
CA ASP A 92 10.85 18.34 11.17
C ASP A 92 9.75 19.17 10.52
N LEU A 93 8.66 19.42 11.26
CA LEU A 93 7.55 20.24 10.81
C LEU A 93 8.00 21.68 10.53
N GLN A 94 8.75 22.29 11.45
CA GLN A 94 9.30 23.63 11.26
C GLN A 94 10.22 23.71 10.04
N ARG A 95 11.08 22.70 9.86
CA ARG A 95 11.98 22.60 8.70
C ARG A 95 11.20 22.45 7.39
N LEU A 96 10.13 21.65 7.38
CA LEU A 96 9.27 21.47 6.20
C LEU A 96 8.52 22.75 5.86
N LEU A 97 7.96 23.44 6.86
CA LEU A 97 7.28 24.72 6.69
C LEU A 97 8.19 25.79 6.10
N GLN A 98 9.41 25.95 6.62
CA GLN A 98 10.38 26.92 6.07
C GLN A 98 10.74 26.62 4.60
N LYS A 99 10.90 25.34 4.24
CA LYS A 99 11.14 24.95 2.85
C LYS A 99 9.95 25.23 1.94
N ALA A 100 8.74 24.97 2.44
CA ALA A 100 7.51 25.20 1.70
C ALA A 100 7.28 26.70 1.47
N GLU A 101 7.49 27.52 2.50
CA GLU A 101 7.45 28.99 2.42
C GLU A 101 8.47 29.55 1.43
N ALA A 102 9.73 29.08 1.47
CA ALA A 102 10.76 29.48 0.50
C ALA A 102 10.40 29.13 -0.95
N ARG A 103 9.51 28.16 -1.16
CA ARG A 103 8.98 27.76 -2.47
C ARG A 103 7.65 28.44 -2.83
N GLY A 104 7.10 29.30 -1.96
CA GLY A 104 5.81 29.97 -2.17
C GLY A 104 4.58 29.20 -1.71
N PHE A 105 4.75 28.12 -0.93
CA PHE A 105 3.69 27.21 -0.48
C PHE A 105 3.57 27.10 1.05
N PRO A 106 3.30 28.20 1.78
CA PRO A 106 3.36 28.25 3.24
C PRO A 106 2.32 27.37 3.97
N GLY A 107 1.33 26.80 3.26
CA GLY A 107 0.26 25.98 3.83
C GLY A 107 0.35 24.47 3.54
N ILE A 108 1.40 24.00 2.86
CA ILE A 108 1.43 22.64 2.32
C ILE A 108 2.19 21.69 3.26
N ILE A 109 1.57 21.36 4.40
CA ILE A 109 1.96 20.19 5.21
C ILE A 109 1.09 19.02 4.77
N GLY A 110 1.72 17.90 4.40
CA GLY A 110 1.02 16.66 4.06
C GLY A 110 0.88 16.39 2.55
N ASP A 111 1.37 17.28 1.70
CA ASP A 111 1.55 16.97 0.28
C ASP A 111 2.78 16.09 0.08
N ILE A 112 2.58 14.99 -0.64
CA ILE A 112 3.62 14.01 -0.98
C ILE A 112 4.71 14.68 -1.82
N ASP A 113 4.34 15.64 -2.67
CA ASP A 113 5.29 16.33 -3.56
C ASP A 113 6.21 17.31 -2.81
N CYS A 114 5.82 17.73 -1.60
CA CYS A 114 6.62 18.59 -0.73
C CYS A 114 7.56 17.81 0.22
N MET A 115 7.40 16.49 0.35
CA MET A 115 8.22 15.65 1.22
C MET A 115 9.54 15.21 0.56
N HIS A 116 10.56 16.08 0.57
CA HIS A 116 12.01 15.81 0.34
C HIS A 116 12.44 14.74 -0.70
N TRP A 117 11.59 14.30 -1.61
CA TRP A 117 11.94 13.35 -2.65
C TRP A 117 12.33 14.14 -3.88
N GLN A 118 13.60 14.06 -4.27
CA GLN A 118 14.02 14.58 -5.56
C GLN A 118 13.47 13.66 -6.63
N TRP A 119 12.32 13.99 -7.18
CA TRP A 119 11.83 13.34 -8.39
C TRP A 119 12.78 13.71 -9.53
N LYS A 120 13.26 12.69 -10.26
CA LYS A 120 14.12 12.87 -11.45
C LYS A 120 13.51 13.86 -12.46
N ASN A 121 12.19 13.99 -12.49
CA ASN A 121 11.43 14.82 -13.41
C ASN A 121 10.66 15.96 -12.71
N CYS A 122 11.01 16.32 -11.46
CA CYS A 122 10.33 17.42 -10.78
C CYS A 122 10.59 18.74 -11.54
N PRO A 123 9.56 19.45 -12.04
CA PRO A 123 9.77 20.75 -12.64
C PRO A 123 10.36 21.68 -11.58
N THR A 124 11.59 22.13 -11.84
CA THR A 124 12.25 23.11 -10.98
C THR A 124 11.83 24.47 -11.51
N ALA A 125 11.13 25.26 -10.69
CA ALA A 125 10.87 26.67 -10.97
C ALA A 125 12.14 27.50 -10.76
#